data_AF-A0A7S7PWS3-F1
#
_entry.id   AF-A0A7S7PWS3-F1
#
_cell.length_a   1.000
_cell.length_b   1.000
_cell.length_c   1.000
_cell.angle_alpha   90.00
_cell.angle_beta   90.00
_cell.angle_gamma   90.00
#
_symmetry.space_group_name_H-M   'P 1'
#
loop_
_entity.id
_entity.type
_entity.pdbx_description
1 polymer ?
#
loop_
_entity_poly.entity_id
_entity_poly.type
_entity_poly.pdbx_seq_one_letter_code
_entity_poly.pdbx_strand_id
1 'polypeptide(L)'
;MTPIAPNLIARDFTASAPNRAWLADIADIPTAEGWLYLAAVMDLFSRKIAGWAMQDHMQVELASAALAIAVNQQRPQPRLIHHSDRCVQGGFKRSSQHQIVFHSRQ
;
A
#
# COMPACT_ATOMS: atom_id res chain seq x y z
N MET A 1 12.30 0.11 -21.11
CA MET A 1 12.52 1.10 -20.03
C MET A 1 11.18 1.71 -19.68
N THR A 2 10.52 1.23 -18.62
CA THR A 2 9.26 1.85 -18.16
C THR A 2 9.58 3.14 -17.39
N PRO A 3 8.82 4.22 -17.61
CA PRO A 3 9.10 5.50 -16.96
C PRO A 3 8.95 5.39 -15.44
N ILE A 4 9.83 6.08 -14.73
CA ILE A 4 9.73 6.26 -13.28
C ILE A 4 8.43 7.05 -13.03
N ALA A 5 7.48 6.44 -12.31
CA ALA A 5 6.25 7.12 -11.93
C ALA A 5 6.62 8.36 -11.07
N PRO A 6 6.03 9.53 -11.33
CA PRO A 6 6.29 10.73 -10.52
C PRO A 6 6.02 10.43 -9.04
N ASN A 7 6.94 10.82 -8.17
CA ASN A 7 6.74 10.74 -6.73
C ASN A 7 5.82 11.90 -6.27
N LEU A 8 4.52 11.82 -6.53
CA LEU A 8 3.49 12.80 -6.13
C LEU A 8 3.32 12.98 -4.62
N ILE A 9 4.02 12.18 -3.79
CA ILE A 9 4.00 12.33 -2.33
C ILE A 9 5.21 13.16 -1.88
N ALA A 10 6.29 13.29 -2.66
CA ALA A 10 7.45 14.13 -2.31
C ALA A 10 8.00 13.97 -0.87
N ARG A 11 7.76 12.81 -0.21
CA ARG A 11 7.98 12.56 1.24
C ARG A 11 7.12 13.41 2.20
N ASP A 12 6.06 14.03 1.70
CA ASP A 12 4.98 14.62 2.50
C ASP A 12 4.05 13.51 3.00
N PHE A 13 4.30 13.04 4.22
CA PHE A 13 3.48 12.03 4.89
C PHE A 13 2.24 12.63 5.57
N THR A 14 1.76 13.77 5.08
CA THR A 14 0.54 14.41 5.58
C THR A 14 -0.63 14.21 4.61
N ALA A 15 -1.83 14.20 5.18
CA ALA A 15 -3.08 14.20 4.44
C ALA A 15 -4.03 15.16 5.15
N SER A 16 -4.91 15.85 4.41
CA SER A 16 -5.82 16.84 4.98
C SER A 16 -7.11 16.24 5.56
N ALA A 17 -7.41 14.99 5.25
CA ALA A 17 -8.58 14.26 5.72
C ALA A 17 -8.36 12.73 5.61
N PRO A 18 -9.16 11.91 6.32
CA PRO A 18 -9.14 10.46 6.14
C PRO A 18 -9.39 10.08 4.68
N ASN A 19 -8.79 8.97 4.24
CA ASN A 19 -8.96 8.38 2.92
C ASN A 19 -8.59 9.32 1.75
N ARG A 20 -7.60 10.19 1.98
CA ARG A 20 -6.99 11.04 0.93
C ARG A 20 -5.67 10.52 0.42
N ALA A 21 -4.85 9.96 1.30
CA ALA A 21 -3.59 9.34 0.94
C ALA A 21 -3.34 8.11 1.81
N TRP A 22 -3.02 6.99 1.16
CA TRP A 22 -2.64 5.75 1.80
C TRP A 22 -1.18 5.41 1.49
N LEU A 23 -0.48 4.91 2.50
CA LEU A 23 0.86 4.34 2.39
C LEU A 23 0.77 2.82 2.51
N ALA A 24 1.40 2.11 1.58
CA ALA A 24 1.50 0.66 1.60
C ALA A 24 2.96 0.20 1.63
N ASP A 25 3.24 -0.78 2.47
CA ASP A 25 4.55 -1.39 2.63
C ASP A 25 4.43 -2.89 2.90
N ILE A 26 5.52 -3.62 2.64
CA ILE A 26 5.66 -5.04 2.97
C ILE A 26 6.85 -5.19 3.92
N ALA A 27 6.59 -5.83 5.07
CA ALA A 27 7.60 -6.14 6.07
C ALA A 27 7.83 -7.66 6.13
N ASP A 28 9.11 -8.04 6.17
CA ASP A 28 9.55 -9.40 6.44
C ASP A 28 9.79 -9.52 7.95
N ILE A 29 9.06 -10.42 8.61
CA ILE A 29 9.06 -10.59 10.07
C ILE A 29 9.70 -11.95 10.39
N PRO A 30 10.84 -11.99 11.09
CA PRO A 30 11.43 -13.25 11.54
C PRO A 30 10.60 -13.84 12.69
N THR A 31 10.35 -15.14 12.63
CA THR A 31 9.65 -15.91 13.68
C THR A 31 10.46 -17.15 14.06
N ALA A 32 10.05 -17.86 15.12
CA ALA A 32 10.69 -19.11 15.52
C ALA A 32 10.48 -20.26 14.50
N GLU A 33 9.46 -20.14 13.63
CA GLU A 33 9.07 -21.18 12.66
C GLU A 33 9.49 -20.82 11.21
N GLY A 34 10.15 -19.67 11.02
CA GLY A 34 10.54 -19.16 9.71
C GLY A 34 10.17 -17.70 9.51
N TRP A 35 9.97 -17.28 8.25
CA TRP A 35 9.63 -15.90 7.91
C TRP A 35 8.12 -15.72 7.75
N LEU A 36 7.61 -14.59 8.22
CA LEU A 36 6.25 -14.13 7.97
C LEU A 36 6.31 -12.84 7.16
N TYR A 37 5.60 -12.79 6.05
CA TYR A 37 5.46 -11.62 5.21
C TYR A 37 4.17 -10.89 5.58
N LEU A 38 4.24 -9.60 5.89
CA LEU A 38 3.10 -8.75 6.22
C LEU A 38 3.01 -7.59 5.22
N ALA A 39 1.92 -7.51 4.48
CA ALA A 39 1.55 -6.31 3.73
C ALA A 39 0.55 -5.47 4.54
N ALA A 40 0.79 -4.17 4.65
CA ALA A 40 -0.11 -3.26 5.36
C ALA A 40 -0.37 -2.00 4.52
N VAL A 41 -1.61 -1.51 4.57
CA VAL A 41 -2.07 -0.25 3.99
C VAL A 41 -2.51 0.66 5.13
N MET A 42 -1.86 1.80 5.27
CA MET A 42 -2.10 2.79 6.32
C MET A 42 -2.70 4.06 5.74
N ASP A 43 -3.73 4.59 6.39
CA ASP A 43 -4.24 5.92 6.12
C ASP A 43 -3.32 7.00 6.73
N LEU A 44 -2.80 7.92 5.92
CA LEU A 44 -1.80 8.89 6.37
C LEU A 44 -2.37 9.96 7.32
N PHE A 45 -3.66 10.26 7.24
CA PHE A 45 -4.30 11.23 8.14
C PHE A 45 -4.50 10.64 9.54
N SER A 46 -5.17 9.50 9.62
CA SER A 46 -5.56 8.89 10.90
C SER A 46 -4.50 7.96 11.49
N ARG A 47 -3.48 7.58 10.70
CA ARG A 47 -2.50 6.52 11.01
C ARG A 47 -3.13 5.14 11.26
N LYS A 48 -4.39 4.96 10.89
CA LYS A 48 -5.08 3.67 10.98
C LYS A 48 -4.57 2.73 9.89
N ILE A 49 -4.34 1.46 10.24
CA ILE A 49 -4.19 0.40 9.25
C ILE A 49 -5.56 0.14 8.63
N ALA A 50 -5.71 0.58 7.38
CA ALA A 50 -6.94 0.46 6.60
C ALA A 50 -7.17 -0.98 6.12
N GLY A 51 -6.10 -1.73 5.87
CA GLY A 51 -6.13 -3.13 5.50
C GLY A 51 -4.75 -3.76 5.61
N TRP A 52 -4.70 -5.08 5.81
CA TRP A 52 -3.45 -5.83 5.94
C TRP A 52 -3.67 -7.29 5.56
N ALA A 53 -2.61 -7.98 5.15
CA ALA A 53 -2.60 -9.41 4.85
C ALA A 53 -1.24 -10.00 5.23
N MET A 54 -1.22 -11.27 5.65
CA MET A 54 0.02 -11.97 5.99
C MET A 54 0.08 -13.38 5.41
N GLN A 55 1.28 -13.85 5.06
CA GLN A 55 1.56 -15.21 4.59
C GLN A 55 2.97 -15.65 5.02
N ASP A 56 3.18 -16.95 5.17
CA ASP A 56 4.46 -17.59 5.51
C ASP A 56 5.44 -17.72 4.32
N HIS A 57 4.99 -17.34 3.14
CA HIS A 57 5.79 -17.25 1.93
C HIS A 57 5.45 -15.98 1.17
N MET A 58 6.40 -15.51 0.39
CA MET A 58 6.28 -14.24 -0.29
C MET A 58 5.56 -14.38 -1.61
N GLN A 59 4.38 -13.77 -1.68
CA GLN A 59 3.59 -13.70 -2.90
C GLN A 59 3.39 -12.25 -3.34
N VAL A 60 3.40 -12.05 -4.66
CA VAL A 60 3.02 -10.77 -5.30
C VAL A 60 1.58 -10.36 -4.92
N GLU A 61 0.75 -11.34 -4.57
CA GLU A 61 -0.66 -11.16 -4.24
C GLU A 61 -0.89 -10.56 -2.85
N LEU A 62 0.10 -10.61 -1.95
CA LEU A 62 -0.04 -10.16 -0.56
C LEU A 62 -0.41 -8.67 -0.45
N ALA A 63 0.24 -7.82 -1.25
CA ALA A 63 -0.08 -6.40 -1.31
C ALA A 63 -1.48 -6.13 -1.90
N SER A 64 -1.88 -6.92 -2.89
CA SER A 64 -3.21 -6.81 -3.51
C SER A 64 -4.31 -7.20 -2.52
N ALA A 65 -4.08 -8.24 -1.71
CA ALA A 65 -4.99 -8.65 -0.65
C ALA A 65 -5.17 -7.55 0.42
N ALA A 66 -4.06 -6.98 0.91
CA ALA A 66 -4.10 -5.87 1.86
C ALA A 66 -4.86 -4.65 1.31
N LEU A 67 -4.64 -4.31 0.03
CA LEU A 67 -5.35 -3.22 -0.63
C LEU A 67 -6.84 -3.51 -0.83
N ALA A 68 -7.21 -4.72 -1.23
CA ALA A 68 -8.60 -5.12 -1.38
C ALA A 68 -9.37 -5.01 -0.05
N ILE A 69 -8.75 -5.46 1.04
CA ILE A 69 -9.28 -5.30 2.40
C ILE A 69 -9.47 -3.82 2.71
N ALA A 70 -8.46 -2.97 2.45
CA ALA A 70 -8.54 -1.53 2.71
C ALA A 70 -9.67 -0.84 1.93
N VAL A 71 -9.81 -1.13 0.63
CA VAL A 71 -10.89 -0.59 -0.20
C VAL A 71 -12.26 -1.01 0.32
N ASN A 72 -12.43 -2.30 0.65
CA ASN A 72 -13.71 -2.81 1.13
C ASN A 72 -14.12 -2.21 2.48
N GLN A 73 -13.16 -2.02 3.39
CA GLN A 73 -13.42 -1.49 4.73
C GLN A 73 -13.63 0.03 4.73
N GLN A 74 -12.81 0.78 4.00
CA GLN A 74 -12.83 2.24 4.06
C GLN A 74 -13.78 2.88 3.05
N ARG A 75 -14.11 2.16 1.96
CA ARG A 75 -14.93 2.65 0.85
C ARG A 75 -14.53 4.08 0.43
N PRO A 76 -13.25 4.31 0.10
CA PRO A 76 -12.73 5.64 -0.11
C PRO A 76 -13.39 6.30 -1.33
N GLN A 77 -13.50 7.62 -1.32
CA GLN A 77 -13.98 8.38 -2.46
C GLN A 77 -12.99 8.28 -3.63
N PRO A 78 -13.45 8.47 -4.88
CA PRO A 78 -12.56 8.59 -6.02
C PRO A 78 -11.47 9.64 -5.79
N ARG A 79 -10.30 9.43 -6.42
CA ARG A 79 -9.10 10.28 -6.32
C ARG A 79 -8.26 10.11 -5.04
N LEU A 80 -8.49 9.05 -4.26
CA LEU A 80 -7.52 8.58 -3.27
C LEU A 80 -6.16 8.31 -3.93
N ILE A 81 -5.09 8.78 -3.30
CA ILE A 81 -3.70 8.48 -3.70
C ILE A 81 -3.24 7.26 -2.90
N HIS A 82 -2.81 6.21 -3.60
CA HIS A 82 -2.16 5.05 -3.00
C HIS A 82 -0.68 5.04 -3.37
N HIS A 83 0.16 5.15 -2.35
CA HIS A 83 1.61 5.10 -2.46
C HIS A 83 2.12 3.77 -1.95
N SER A 84 2.77 3.02 -2.82
CA SER A 84 3.44 1.78 -2.44
C SER A 84 4.94 1.95 -2.64
N ASP A 85 5.67 1.89 -1.53
CA ASP A 85 7.11 1.71 -1.60
C ASP A 85 7.36 0.24 -1.95
N ARG A 86 7.89 -0.04 -3.16
CA ARG A 86 8.34 -1.41 -3.43
C ARG A 86 9.62 -1.63 -2.65
N CYS A 87 9.53 -2.45 -1.61
CA CYS A 87 10.70 -3.13 -1.09
C CYS A 87 11.20 -4.08 -2.19
N VAL A 88 12.39 -3.83 -2.75
CA VAL A 88 13.07 -4.82 -3.59
C VAL A 88 13.95 -5.63 -2.66
N GLN A 89 13.71 -6.93 -2.59
CA GLN A 89 14.64 -7.86 -1.98
C GLN A 89 15.76 -8.10 -3.00
N GLY A 90 16.77 -7.23 -2.95
CA GLY A 90 17.87 -7.21 -3.91
C GLY A 90 18.56 -5.86 -4.13
N GLY A 91 18.37 -4.87 -3.26
CA GLY A 91 19.26 -3.69 -3.21
C GLY A 91 18.89 -2.46 -4.05
N PHE A 92 17.64 -2.29 -4.48
CA PHE A 92 17.15 -1.08 -5.18
C PHE A 92 15.69 -0.71 -4.81
N LYS A 93 15.47 0.24 -3.88
CA LYS A 93 14.13 0.73 -3.55
C LYS A 93 13.48 1.44 -4.76
N ARG A 94 12.27 1.04 -5.16
CA ARG A 94 11.47 1.75 -6.19
C ARG A 94 10.10 2.09 -5.62
N SER A 95 9.82 3.37 -5.37
CA SER A 95 8.47 3.81 -5.03
C SER A 95 7.58 3.82 -6.28
N SER A 96 6.31 3.46 -6.13
CA SER A 96 5.33 3.53 -7.21
C SER A 96 4.03 4.14 -6.69
N GLN A 97 3.43 5.00 -7.50
CA GLN A 97 2.23 5.73 -7.13
C GLN A 97 1.10 5.42 -8.08
N HIS A 98 -0.05 5.09 -7.51
CA HIS A 98 -1.25 4.79 -8.28
C HIS A 98 -2.42 5.58 -7.69
N GLN A 99 -3.10 6.33 -8.54
CA GLN A 99 -4.38 6.92 -8.17
C GLN A 99 -5.46 5.86 -8.33
N ILE A 100 -6.22 5.61 -7.27
CA ILE A 100 -7.33 4.66 -7.35
C ILE A 100 -8.53 5.41 -7.93
N VAL A 101 -8.89 5.06 -9.16
CA VAL A 101 -10.06 5.58 -9.87
C VAL A 101 -11.15 4.51 -9.84
N PHE A 102 -12.17 4.72 -9.00
CA PHE A 102 -13.37 3.88 -9.03
C PHE A 102 -14.19 4.24 -10.27
N HIS A 103 -14.35 3.28 -11.19
CA HIS A 103 -15.34 3.37 -12.23
C HIS A 103 -16.63 2.79 -11.68
N SER A 104 -17.64 3.64 -11.46
CA SER A 104 -19.00 3.21 -11.20
C SER A 104 -19.47 2.40 -12.40
N ARG A 105 -19.66 1.08 -12.25
CA ARG A 105 -20.54 0.37 -13.17
C ARG A 105 -21.95 0.86 -12.85
N GLN A 106 -22.49 1.71 -13.73
CA GLN A 106 -23.94 1.79 -13.91
C GLN A 106 -24.43 0.48 -14.51
#